data_AF-A0A1V5ANH3-F1
#
_entry.id   AF-A0A1V5ANH3-F1
#
_cell.length_a   1.000
_cell.length_b   1.000
_cell.length_c   1.000
_cell.angle_alpha   90.00
_cell.angle_beta   90.00
_cell.angle_gamma   90.00
#
_symmetry.space_group_name_H-M   'P 1'
#
loop_
_entity.id
_entity.type
_entity.pdbx_description
1 polymer ?
#
loop_
_entity_poly.entity_id
_entity_poly.type
_entity_poly.pdbx_seq_one_letter_code
_entity_poly.pdbx_strand_id
1 'polypeptide(L)'
;MRYELILLAALLGFLALCLLAHQAYLVRVKARLGRSADIHFNMSQLKDSLRLPQGSNFITIMLVSWNLFFVAVVFLYLLTPQVFAQWNYFRLPAVASWELGLLLLGVCVLVLATLINLYLPRIYGYYVISRQTKSLMSRVAPLLLTTSILSSSYLGTIYPGSDELAWRLGYVSLAGALVLLMLPVILSYLGRSK
;
A
#
# COMPACT_ATOMS: atom_id res chain seq x y z
N MET A 1 -8.52 21.09 -5.61
CA MET A 1 -7.23 21.02 -6.33
C MET A 1 -5.99 21.00 -5.44
N ARG A 2 -5.80 21.92 -4.47
CA ARG A 2 -4.57 21.93 -3.65
C ARG A 2 -4.52 20.81 -2.61
N TYR A 3 -5.65 20.43 -2.01
CA TYR A 3 -5.64 19.50 -0.88
C TYR A 3 -5.49 18.04 -1.31
N GLU A 4 -5.97 17.66 -2.50
CA GLU A 4 -5.88 16.30 -3.05
C GLU A 4 -4.42 15.90 -3.30
N LEU A 5 -3.62 16.83 -3.82
CA LEU A 5 -2.17 16.67 -4.00
C LEU A 5 -1.43 16.61 -2.67
N ILE A 6 -1.83 17.45 -1.69
CA ILE A 6 -1.28 17.38 -0.32
C ILE A 6 -1.57 16.01 0.29
N LEU A 7 -2.76 15.47 0.07
CA LEU A 7 -3.18 14.17 0.58
C LEU A 7 -2.44 13.01 -0.12
N LEU A 8 -2.15 13.13 -1.42
CA LEU A 8 -1.27 12.18 -2.11
C LEU A 8 0.15 12.23 -1.53
N ALA A 9 0.69 13.44 -1.36
CA ALA A 9 1.99 13.64 -0.75
C ALA A 9 2.04 13.11 0.69
N ALA A 10 0.95 13.22 1.44
CA ALA A 10 0.84 12.63 2.78
C ALA A 10 0.85 11.09 2.74
N LEU A 11 0.13 10.45 1.81
CA LEU A 11 0.18 8.99 1.63
C LEU A 11 1.60 8.52 1.27
N LEU A 12 2.24 9.18 0.30
CA LEU A 12 3.60 8.86 -0.12
C LEU A 12 4.62 9.12 1.00
N GLY A 13 4.48 10.23 1.71
CA GLY A 13 5.30 10.58 2.87
C GLY A 13 5.17 9.56 3.99
N PHE A 14 3.94 9.13 4.30
CA PHE A 14 3.69 8.07 5.28
C PHE A 14 4.32 6.73 4.87
N LEU A 15 4.17 6.35 3.60
CA LEU A 15 4.81 5.15 3.05
C LEU A 15 6.33 5.22 3.18
N ALA A 16 6.94 6.35 2.80
CA ALA A 16 8.38 6.58 2.93
C ALA A 16 8.85 6.53 4.39
N LEU A 17 8.12 7.15 5.32
CA LEU A 17 8.42 7.10 6.75
C LEU A 17 8.37 5.67 7.29
N CYS A 18 7.39 4.85 6.87
CA CYS A 18 7.32 3.44 7.26
C CYS A 18 8.51 2.65 6.72
N LEU A 19 8.91 2.88 5.47
CA LEU A 19 10.09 2.22 4.89
C LEU A 19 11.38 2.63 5.61
N LEU A 20 11.55 3.92 5.95
CA LEU A 20 12.67 4.39 6.74
C LEU A 20 12.67 3.80 8.15
N ALA A 21 11.50 3.70 8.79
CA ALA A 21 11.35 3.06 10.10
C ALA A 21 11.73 1.57 10.04
N HIS A 22 11.37 0.87 8.96
CA HIS A 22 11.81 -0.51 8.71
C HIS A 22 13.34 -0.61 8.57
N GLN A 23 13.97 0.25 7.79
CA GLN A 23 15.44 0.28 7.66
C GLN A 23 16.12 0.58 9.00
N ALA A 24 15.63 1.57 9.73
CA ALA A 24 16.14 1.93 11.06
C ALA A 24 15.94 0.79 12.07
N TYR A 25 14.85 0.03 11.98
CA TYR A 25 14.65 -1.18 12.78
C TYR A 25 15.74 -2.22 12.50
N LEU A 26 16.02 -2.54 11.24
CA LEU A 26 17.06 -3.52 10.89
C LEU A 26 18.46 -3.09 11.36
N VAL A 27 18.80 -1.80 11.22
CA VAL A 27 20.07 -1.25 11.72
C VAL A 27 20.15 -1.35 13.25
N ARG A 28 19.07 -1.05 13.98
CA ARG A 28 19.03 -1.18 15.44
C ARG A 28 19.19 -2.62 15.90
N VAL A 29 18.54 -3.57 15.22
CA VAL A 29 18.66 -5.00 15.54
C VAL A 29 20.09 -5.47 15.28
N LYS A 30 20.70 -5.11 14.14
CA LYS A 30 22.11 -5.40 13.84
C LYS A 30 23.04 -4.90 14.95
N ALA A 31 22.90 -3.63 15.34
CA ALA A 31 23.75 -3.02 16.36
C ALA A 31 23.61 -3.69 17.73
N ARG A 32 22.39 -4.10 18.12
CA ARG A 32 22.15 -4.81 19.38
C ARG A 32 22.79 -6.20 19.37
N LEU A 33 22.55 -6.99 18.32
CA LEU A 33 23.10 -8.34 18.21
C LEU A 33 24.62 -8.33 18.12
N GLY A 34 25.21 -7.39 17.38
CA GLY A 34 26.66 -7.25 17.28
C GLY A 34 27.33 -6.95 18.62
N ARG A 35 26.68 -6.17 19.50
CA ARG A 35 27.19 -5.92 20.87
C ARG A 35 27.03 -7.10 21.81
N SER A 36 25.99 -7.91 21.62
CA SER A 36 25.69 -9.04 22.52
C SER A 36 26.44 -10.31 22.19
N ALA A 37 26.89 -10.49 20.94
CA ALA A 37 27.42 -11.77 20.48
C ALA A 37 28.91 -11.74 20.12
N ASP A 38 29.58 -10.58 20.13
CA ASP A 38 30.98 -10.39 19.68
C ASP A 38 31.28 -10.93 18.26
N ILE A 39 30.22 -11.20 17.49
CA ILE A 39 30.29 -11.73 16.13
C ILE A 39 29.98 -10.61 15.14
N HIS A 40 30.87 -10.46 14.15
CA HIS A 40 30.68 -9.52 13.03
C HIS A 40 29.80 -10.17 11.95
N PHE A 41 28.54 -9.74 11.86
CA PHE A 41 27.61 -10.21 10.82
C PHE A 41 27.48 -9.20 9.68
N ASN A 42 27.41 -9.71 8.44
CA ASN A 42 26.96 -8.89 7.31
C ASN A 42 25.44 -8.65 7.38
N MET A 43 24.95 -7.53 6.86
CA MET A 43 23.53 -7.19 6.84
C MET A 43 22.70 -8.20 6.02
N SER A 44 23.27 -8.77 4.97
CA SER A 44 22.63 -9.83 4.19
C SER A 44 22.37 -11.08 5.03
N GLN A 45 23.41 -11.59 5.71
CA GLN A 45 23.32 -12.75 6.60
C GLN A 45 22.30 -12.50 7.72
N LEU A 46 22.33 -11.31 8.32
CA LEU A 46 21.35 -10.95 9.35
C LEU A 46 19.91 -10.98 8.82
N LYS A 47 19.67 -10.44 7.62
CA LYS A 47 18.34 -10.44 7.01
C LYS A 47 17.83 -11.86 6.76
N ASP A 48 18.69 -12.75 6.30
CA ASP A 48 18.33 -14.14 6.04
C ASP A 48 18.02 -14.88 7.36
N SER A 49 18.80 -14.63 8.42
CA SER A 49 18.58 -15.24 9.75
C SER A 49 17.36 -14.68 10.51
N LEU A 50 17.02 -13.39 10.32
CA LEU A 50 15.87 -12.76 10.99
C LEU A 50 14.54 -13.08 10.32
N ARG A 51 14.54 -13.67 9.13
CA ARG A 51 13.32 -13.87 8.35
C ARG A 51 12.45 -14.96 8.97
N LEU A 52 11.36 -14.55 9.59
CA LEU A 52 10.33 -15.43 10.11
C LEU A 52 9.40 -15.87 8.97
N PRO A 53 9.14 -17.18 8.84
CA PRO A 53 8.15 -17.66 7.88
C PRO A 53 6.77 -17.13 8.28
N GLN A 54 6.08 -16.52 7.32
CA GLN A 54 4.68 -16.14 7.45
C GLN A 54 3.83 -17.16 6.71
N GLY A 55 2.63 -17.45 7.21
CA GLY A 55 1.73 -18.43 6.58
C GLY A 55 1.41 -18.05 5.13
N SER A 56 1.42 -19.04 4.22
CA SER A 56 1.25 -18.84 2.77
C SER A 56 0.01 -17.99 2.44
N ASN A 57 -1.15 -18.32 3.03
CA ASN A 57 -2.39 -17.57 2.82
C ASN A 57 -2.29 -16.09 3.21
N PHE A 58 -1.57 -15.78 4.30
CA PHE A 58 -1.37 -14.40 4.73
C PHE A 58 -0.52 -13.64 3.71
N ILE A 59 0.59 -14.22 3.25
CA ILE A 59 1.45 -13.60 2.24
C ILE A 59 0.69 -13.37 0.94
N THR A 60 -0.09 -14.35 0.46
CA THR A 60 -0.90 -14.21 -0.74
C THR A 60 -1.89 -13.06 -0.62
N ILE A 61 -2.63 -12.98 0.49
CA ILE A 61 -3.59 -11.90 0.71
C ILE A 61 -2.86 -10.55 0.78
N MET A 62 -1.70 -10.47 1.43
CA MET A 62 -0.94 -9.22 1.47
C MET A 62 -0.41 -8.79 0.10
N LEU A 63 0.02 -9.73 -0.73
CA LEU A 63 0.42 -9.44 -2.11
C LEU A 63 -0.77 -8.89 -2.91
N VAL A 64 -1.93 -9.54 -2.80
CA VAL A 64 -3.16 -9.06 -3.44
C VAL A 64 -3.55 -7.67 -2.91
N SER A 65 -3.51 -7.45 -1.61
CA SER A 65 -3.82 -6.15 -1.02
C SER A 65 -2.86 -5.06 -1.48
N TRP A 66 -1.56 -5.32 -1.60
CA TRP A 66 -0.65 -4.33 -2.16
C TRP A 66 -0.95 -4.03 -3.62
N ASN A 67 -1.31 -5.03 -4.43
CA ASN A 67 -1.73 -4.82 -5.81
C ASN A 67 -2.99 -3.94 -5.89
N LEU A 68 -4.00 -4.26 -5.08
CA LEU A 68 -5.21 -3.46 -4.95
C LEU A 68 -4.93 -2.04 -4.45
N PHE A 69 -3.93 -1.85 -3.57
CA PHE A 69 -3.51 -0.52 -3.12
C PHE A 69 -3.02 0.35 -4.29
N PHE A 70 -2.16 -0.17 -5.15
CA PHE A 70 -1.70 0.58 -6.33
C PHE A 70 -2.83 0.89 -7.30
N VAL A 71 -3.74 -0.08 -7.53
CA VAL A 71 -4.95 0.15 -8.34
C VAL A 71 -5.81 1.24 -7.73
N ALA A 72 -6.06 1.19 -6.42
CA ALA A 72 -6.86 2.18 -5.71
C ALA A 72 -6.24 3.59 -5.77
N VAL A 73 -4.91 3.73 -5.61
CA VAL A 73 -4.22 5.01 -5.80
C VAL A 73 -4.43 5.52 -7.23
N VAL A 74 -4.15 4.69 -8.24
CA VAL A 74 -4.26 5.12 -9.63
C VAL A 74 -5.71 5.48 -9.96
N PHE A 75 -6.68 4.69 -9.51
CA PHE A 75 -8.08 4.96 -9.79
C PHE A 75 -8.51 6.26 -9.11
N LEU A 76 -8.25 6.44 -7.82
CA LEU A 76 -8.69 7.64 -7.10
C LEU A 76 -8.09 8.92 -7.70
N TYR A 77 -6.85 8.87 -8.17
CA TYR A 77 -6.14 10.05 -8.65
C TYR A 77 -6.23 10.29 -10.16
N LEU A 78 -6.31 9.24 -10.99
CA LEU A 78 -6.41 9.38 -12.45
C LEU A 78 -7.84 9.27 -12.98
N LEU A 79 -8.78 8.60 -12.29
CA LEU A 79 -10.21 8.67 -12.62
C LEU A 79 -10.89 9.91 -12.02
N THR A 80 -10.22 10.67 -11.16
CA THR A 80 -10.76 11.96 -10.67
C THR A 80 -10.09 13.11 -11.43
N PRO A 81 -10.69 13.61 -12.53
CA PRO A 81 -10.05 14.58 -13.43
C PRO A 81 -9.76 15.93 -12.78
N GLN A 82 -10.40 16.22 -11.65
CA GLN A 82 -10.14 17.41 -10.83
C GLN A 82 -8.77 17.38 -10.14
N VAL A 83 -8.18 16.20 -9.97
CA VAL A 83 -6.85 16.06 -9.33
C VAL A 83 -5.74 16.32 -10.34
N PHE A 84 -5.78 15.63 -11.49
CA PHE A 84 -4.82 15.80 -12.58
C PHE A 84 -5.52 16.23 -13.87
N ALA A 85 -5.83 17.52 -13.99
CA ALA A 85 -6.59 18.06 -15.14
C ALA A 85 -5.97 17.75 -16.52
N GLN A 86 -4.64 17.61 -16.59
CA GLN A 86 -3.89 17.35 -17.82
C GLN A 86 -3.55 15.87 -18.05
N TRP A 87 -3.52 15.06 -16.99
CA TRP A 87 -2.99 13.68 -17.03
C TRP A 87 -4.02 12.62 -16.61
N ASN A 88 -5.29 13.00 -16.42
CA ASN A 88 -6.34 12.06 -16.03
C ASN A 88 -6.73 11.11 -17.17
N TYR A 89 -7.39 10.02 -16.79
CA TYR A 89 -7.85 8.96 -17.67
C TYR A 89 -8.68 9.48 -18.86
N PHE A 90 -9.54 10.47 -18.65
CA PHE A 90 -10.40 11.03 -19.69
C PHE A 90 -9.66 11.86 -20.75
N ARG A 91 -8.36 12.14 -20.55
CA ARG A 91 -7.49 12.77 -21.57
C ARG A 91 -6.93 11.79 -22.59
N LEU A 92 -7.17 10.49 -22.42
CA LEU A 92 -6.82 9.45 -23.37
C LEU A 92 -8.10 8.94 -24.06
N PRO A 93 -8.71 9.71 -24.98
CA PRO A 93 -10.04 9.44 -25.49
C PRO A 93 -10.17 8.06 -26.13
N ALA A 94 -9.13 7.57 -26.83
CA ALA A 94 -9.14 6.24 -27.43
C ALA A 94 -9.26 5.09 -26.42
N VAL A 95 -8.70 5.27 -25.21
CA VAL A 95 -8.81 4.28 -24.13
C VAL A 95 -10.09 4.53 -23.33
N ALA A 96 -10.40 5.79 -23.02
CA ALA A 96 -11.56 6.17 -22.22
C ALA A 96 -12.91 5.84 -22.87
N SER A 97 -13.01 5.89 -24.21
CA SER A 97 -14.23 5.54 -24.94
C SER A 97 -14.39 4.05 -25.21
N TRP A 98 -13.36 3.24 -24.95
CA TRP A 98 -13.43 1.79 -25.16
C TRP A 98 -14.16 1.11 -23.99
N GLU A 99 -15.06 0.17 -24.29
CA GLU A 99 -15.84 -0.57 -23.29
C GLU A 99 -14.97 -1.26 -22.23
N LEU A 100 -13.77 -1.70 -22.63
CA LEU A 100 -12.79 -2.35 -21.75
C LEU A 100 -11.66 -1.41 -21.32
N GLY A 101 -11.74 -0.11 -21.59
CA GLY A 101 -10.68 0.85 -21.29
C GLY A 101 -10.33 0.91 -19.80
N LEU A 102 -11.34 0.86 -18.92
CA LEU A 102 -11.14 0.88 -17.47
C LEU A 102 -10.46 -0.41 -16.99
N LEU A 103 -10.88 -1.55 -17.56
CA LEU A 103 -10.27 -2.85 -17.29
C LEU A 103 -8.80 -2.84 -17.73
N LEU A 104 -8.52 -2.33 -18.93
CA LEU A 104 -7.17 -2.21 -19.47
C LEU A 104 -6.28 -1.38 -18.54
N LEU A 105 -6.76 -0.21 -18.09
CA LEU A 105 -6.03 0.60 -17.11
C LEU A 105 -5.73 -0.20 -15.84
N GLY A 106 -6.73 -0.87 -15.27
CA GLY A 106 -6.57 -1.70 -14.08
C GLY A 106 -5.53 -2.81 -14.27
N VAL A 107 -5.56 -3.51 -15.40
CA VAL A 107 -4.60 -4.57 -15.74
C VAL A 107 -3.18 -4.01 -15.90
N CYS A 108 -3.01 -2.90 -16.62
CA CYS A 108 -1.71 -2.24 -16.76
C CYS A 108 -1.12 -1.86 -15.39
N VAL A 109 -1.94 -1.29 -14.50
CA VAL A 109 -1.51 -0.95 -13.14
C VAL A 109 -1.17 -2.21 -12.34
N LEU A 110 -1.95 -3.28 -12.45
CA LEU A 110 -1.67 -4.55 -11.77
C LEU A 110 -0.34 -5.17 -12.19
N VAL A 111 0.00 -5.13 -13.48
CA VAL A 111 1.28 -5.63 -13.99
C VAL A 111 2.43 -4.83 -13.38
N LEU A 112 2.35 -3.50 -13.41
CA LEU A 112 3.37 -2.63 -12.81
C LEU A 112 3.46 -2.82 -11.29
N ALA A 113 2.31 -2.90 -10.61
CA ALA A 113 2.21 -3.12 -9.18
C ALA A 113 2.84 -4.45 -8.76
N THR A 114 2.66 -5.50 -9.56
CA THR A 114 3.22 -6.83 -9.27
C THR A 114 4.75 -6.79 -9.24
N LEU A 115 5.38 -6.04 -10.16
CA LEU A 115 6.84 -5.87 -10.17
C LEU A 115 7.36 -5.20 -8.89
N ILE A 116 6.64 -4.17 -8.41
CA ILE A 116 6.96 -3.48 -7.15
C ILE A 116 6.69 -4.41 -5.94
N ASN A 117 5.63 -5.21 -6.02
CA ASN A 117 5.16 -6.10 -4.97
C ASN A 117 5.96 -7.38 -4.79
N LEU A 118 6.97 -7.65 -5.62
CA LEU A 118 7.92 -8.71 -5.36
C LEU A 118 8.77 -8.43 -4.09
N TYR A 119 8.86 -7.17 -3.67
CA TYR A 119 9.73 -6.73 -2.58
C TYR A 119 8.97 -6.32 -1.31
N LEU A 120 7.82 -5.63 -1.42
CA LEU A 120 7.07 -5.07 -0.28
C LEU A 120 6.57 -6.12 0.73
N PRO A 121 5.91 -7.22 0.34
CA PRO A 121 5.40 -8.21 1.29
C PRO A 121 6.51 -8.97 2.02
N ARG A 122 7.76 -8.96 1.52
CA ARG A 122 8.89 -9.58 2.22
C ARG A 122 9.19 -8.88 3.55
N ILE A 123 8.79 -7.61 3.68
CA ILE A 123 8.95 -6.81 4.90
C ILE A 123 8.25 -7.48 6.10
N TYR A 124 7.12 -8.16 5.88
CA TYR A 124 6.39 -8.88 6.94
C TYR A 124 7.18 -10.02 7.56
N GLY A 125 8.17 -10.57 6.84
CA GLY A 125 9.05 -11.61 7.37
C GLY A 125 9.94 -11.14 8.53
N TYR A 126 10.12 -9.84 8.73
CA TYR A 126 10.98 -9.31 9.79
C TYR A 126 10.24 -8.98 11.10
N TYR A 127 8.95 -9.31 11.18
CA TYR A 127 8.10 -8.92 12.30
C TYR A 127 7.32 -10.11 12.85
N VAL A 128 7.18 -10.15 14.17
CA VAL A 128 6.24 -11.05 14.85
C VAL A 128 4.85 -10.43 14.70
N ILE A 129 3.98 -11.10 13.96
CA ILE A 129 2.62 -10.62 13.69
C ILE A 129 1.65 -11.57 14.36
N SER A 130 0.89 -11.06 15.34
CA SER A 130 -0.11 -11.84 16.07
C SER A 130 -1.19 -12.39 15.13
N ARG A 131 -1.85 -13.49 15.54
CA ARG A 131 -2.97 -14.08 14.77
C ARG A 131 -4.11 -13.08 14.57
N GLN A 132 -4.40 -12.26 15.58
CA GLN A 132 -5.43 -11.23 15.52
C GLN A 132 -5.06 -10.15 14.49
N THR A 133 -3.83 -9.66 14.50
CA THR A 133 -3.33 -8.66 13.54
C THR A 133 -3.36 -9.21 12.11
N LYS A 134 -2.92 -10.46 11.90
CA LYS A 134 -3.01 -11.11 10.58
C LYS A 134 -4.45 -11.18 10.09
N SER A 135 -5.38 -11.59 10.95
CA SER A 135 -6.81 -11.70 10.61
C SER A 135 -7.40 -10.34 10.28
N LEU A 136 -7.08 -9.29 11.05
CA LEU A 136 -7.53 -7.93 10.81
C LEU A 136 -7.05 -7.43 9.45
N MET A 137 -5.73 -7.50 9.20
CA MET A 137 -5.13 -7.06 7.94
C MET A 137 -5.71 -7.82 6.73
N SER A 138 -5.85 -9.14 6.85
CA SER A 138 -6.30 -9.99 5.74
C SER A 138 -7.76 -9.77 5.36
N ARG A 139 -8.60 -9.30 6.29
CA ARG A 139 -10.04 -9.06 6.04
C ARG A 139 -10.32 -7.61 5.72
N VAL A 140 -9.77 -6.70 6.51
CA VAL A 140 -10.12 -5.28 6.46
C VAL A 140 -9.36 -4.55 5.35
N ALA A 141 -8.09 -4.88 5.10
CA ALA A 141 -7.33 -4.17 4.06
C ALA A 141 -7.92 -4.38 2.65
N PRO A 142 -8.23 -5.61 2.19
CA PRO A 142 -8.87 -5.81 0.89
C PRO A 142 -10.24 -5.11 0.78
N LEU A 143 -11.01 -5.13 1.87
CA LEU A 143 -12.32 -4.48 1.92
C LEU A 143 -12.19 -2.98 1.70
N LEU A 144 -11.33 -2.30 2.47
CA LEU A 144 -11.10 -0.87 2.32
C LEU A 144 -10.57 -0.49 0.93
N LEU A 145 -9.68 -1.31 0.37
CA LEU A 145 -9.15 -1.07 -0.98
C LEU A 145 -10.22 -1.22 -2.05
N THR A 146 -11.07 -2.24 -1.93
CA THR A 146 -12.22 -2.43 -2.82
C THR A 146 -13.18 -1.26 -2.71
N THR A 147 -13.50 -0.80 -1.50
CA THR A 147 -14.31 0.40 -1.28
C THR A 147 -13.70 1.62 -1.97
N SER A 148 -12.38 1.82 -1.84
CA SER A 148 -11.68 2.93 -2.50
C SER A 148 -11.78 2.86 -4.03
N ILE A 149 -11.59 1.66 -4.61
CA ILE A 149 -11.73 1.42 -6.05
C ILE A 149 -13.16 1.70 -6.50
N LEU A 150 -14.17 1.19 -5.80
CA LEU A 150 -15.58 1.41 -6.14
C LEU A 150 -15.97 2.88 -6.09
N SER A 151 -15.55 3.61 -5.05
CA SER A 151 -15.77 5.06 -4.97
C SER A 151 -15.09 5.81 -6.11
N SER A 152 -13.88 5.41 -6.48
CA SER A 152 -13.13 6.03 -7.58
C SER A 152 -13.79 5.76 -8.94
N SER A 153 -14.26 4.53 -9.15
CA SER A 153 -15.02 4.17 -10.36
C SER A 153 -16.33 4.94 -10.44
N TYR A 154 -17.07 5.08 -9.33
CA TYR A 154 -18.28 5.89 -9.27
C TYR A 154 -18.00 7.36 -9.64
N LEU A 155 -16.95 7.97 -9.06
CA LEU A 155 -16.50 9.32 -9.42
C LEU A 155 -16.19 9.46 -10.90
N GLY A 156 -15.58 8.43 -11.50
CA GLY A 156 -15.34 8.40 -12.95
C GLY A 156 -16.63 8.38 -13.78
N THR A 157 -17.67 7.67 -13.33
CA THR A 157 -18.94 7.58 -14.08
C THR A 157 -19.78 8.85 -14.07
N ILE A 158 -19.65 9.69 -13.03
CA ILE A 158 -20.43 10.93 -12.90
C ILE A 158 -19.75 12.16 -13.52
N TYR A 159 -18.59 11.97 -14.16
CA TYR A 159 -17.85 13.04 -14.83
C TYR A 159 -18.71 13.80 -15.87
N PRO A 160 -18.66 15.15 -15.93
CA PRO A 160 -17.79 16.09 -15.21
C PRO A 160 -18.23 16.50 -13.80
N GLY A 161 -19.31 15.92 -13.28
CA GLY A 161 -19.74 16.10 -11.90
C GLY A 161 -18.75 15.54 -10.89
N SER A 162 -18.89 15.95 -9.64
CA SER A 162 -18.14 15.40 -8.51
C SER A 162 -19.00 15.26 -7.28
N ASP A 163 -18.76 14.17 -6.57
CA ASP A 163 -19.34 13.91 -5.25
C ASP A 163 -18.22 13.91 -4.21
N GLU A 164 -18.26 14.91 -3.32
CA GLU A 164 -17.26 15.07 -2.28
C GLU A 164 -17.30 13.93 -1.26
N LEU A 165 -18.47 13.33 -1.00
CA LEU A 165 -18.60 12.21 -0.07
C LEU A 165 -17.91 10.98 -0.64
N ALA A 166 -18.17 10.63 -1.90
CA ALA A 166 -17.50 9.53 -2.57
C ALA A 166 -15.99 9.71 -2.61
N TRP A 167 -15.50 10.93 -2.84
CA TRP A 167 -14.07 11.24 -2.80
C TRP A 167 -13.46 11.02 -1.42
N ARG A 168 -14.07 11.59 -0.38
CA ARG A 168 -13.61 11.45 1.01
C ARG A 168 -13.63 9.99 1.46
N LEU A 169 -14.68 9.25 1.12
CA LEU A 169 -14.80 7.83 1.44
C LEU A 169 -13.74 7.00 0.73
N GLY A 170 -13.48 7.29 -0.55
CA GLY A 170 -12.43 6.67 -1.33
C GLY A 170 -11.04 6.91 -0.73
N TYR A 171 -10.76 8.15 -0.35
CA TYR A 171 -9.48 8.55 0.27
C TYR A 171 -9.28 7.95 1.67
N VAL A 172 -10.28 8.06 2.56
CA VAL A 172 -10.18 7.52 3.93
C VAL A 172 -10.00 6.01 3.90
N SER A 173 -10.68 5.32 3.00
CA SER A 173 -10.51 3.87 2.83
C SER A 173 -9.10 3.53 2.33
N LEU A 174 -8.57 4.29 1.37
CA LEU A 174 -7.19 4.13 0.88
C LEU A 174 -6.14 4.36 1.99
N ALA A 175 -6.27 5.46 2.73
CA ALA A 175 -5.37 5.81 3.83
C ALA A 175 -5.44 4.77 4.97
N GLY A 176 -6.64 4.36 5.35
CA GLY A 176 -6.86 3.31 6.35
C GLY A 176 -6.24 1.97 5.94
N ALA A 177 -6.38 1.59 4.67
CA ALA A 177 -5.73 0.39 4.14
C ALA A 177 -4.21 0.49 4.21
N LEU A 178 -3.61 1.63 3.86
CA LEU A 178 -2.16 1.83 3.96
C LEU A 178 -1.65 1.70 5.40
N VAL A 179 -2.36 2.30 6.37
CA VAL A 179 -2.02 2.16 7.79
C VAL A 179 -2.08 0.69 8.23
N LEU A 180 -3.12 -0.04 7.83
CA LEU A 180 -3.23 -1.47 8.12
C LEU A 180 -2.11 -2.29 7.48
N LEU A 181 -1.76 -2.03 6.23
CA LEU A 181 -0.68 -2.72 5.53
C LEU A 181 0.68 -2.46 6.17
N MET A 182 0.88 -1.30 6.80
CA MET A 182 2.11 -0.95 7.51
C MET A 182 2.07 -1.23 9.02
N LEU A 183 0.97 -1.77 9.53
CA LEU A 183 0.76 -2.00 10.96
C LEU A 183 1.89 -2.79 11.65
N PRO A 184 2.46 -3.86 11.06
CA PRO A 184 3.59 -4.57 11.67
C PRO A 184 4.82 -3.69 11.90
N VAL A 185 5.12 -2.79 10.97
CA VAL A 185 6.24 -1.85 11.07
C VAL A 185 5.99 -0.86 12.21
N ILE A 186 4.77 -0.30 12.25
CA ILE A 186 4.35 0.69 13.24
C ILE A 186 4.40 0.10 14.65
N LEU A 187 3.77 -1.06 14.87
CA LEU A 187 3.74 -1.73 16.18
C LEU A 187 5.12 -2.10 16.68
N SER A 188 5.99 -2.55 15.77
CA SER A 188 7.36 -2.92 16.11
C SER A 188 8.22 -1.71 16.44
N TYR A 189 8.04 -0.60 15.73
CA TYR A 189 8.73 0.65 16.04
C TYR A 189 8.31 1.23 17.41
N LEU A 190 7.03 1.10 17.77
CA LEU A 190 6.47 1.53 19.07
C LEU A 190 6.78 0.56 20.22
N GLY A 191 7.47 -0.56 19.98
CA GLY A 191 7.79 -1.55 21.02
C GLY A 191 6.59 -2.36 21.52
N ARG A 192 5.49 -2.41 20.74
CA ARG A 192 4.25 -3.15 21.10
C ARG A 192 4.15 -4.54 20.45
N SER A 193 5.19 -4.98 19.74
CA SER A 193 5.31 -6.36 19.25
C SER A 193 5.69 -7.27 20.43
N LYS A 194 4.68 -7.74 21.18
CA LYS A 194 4.83 -8.89 22.10
C LYS A 194 4.50 -10.18 21.39
#